data_AF-A0A848HSR9-F1
#
_entry.id   AF-A0A848HSR9-F1
#
_cell.length_a   1.000
_cell.length_b   1.000
_cell.length_c   1.000
_cell.angle_alpha   90.00
_cell.angle_beta   90.00
_cell.angle_gamma   90.00
#
_symmetry.space_group_name_H-M   'P 1'
#
loop_
_entity.id
_entity.type
_entity.pdbx_description
1 polymer ?
#
loop_
_entity_poly.entity_id
_entity_poly.type
_entity_poly.pdbx_seq_one_letter_code
_entity_poly.pdbx_strand_id
1 'polypeptide(L)'
;MIRRTFHKHDVLCAAEGCDVPVGRGHMFCKGHYFSLPQELRDQLWAAWRAAMAARRGTTTIAEQARINRECRQAFQNCRDYLRSAPTTSAAAMATVAIAASGEQVRFVNGRRL
;
A
#
# COMPACT_ATOMS: atom_id res chain seq x y z
N MET A 1 -11.88 22.49 -11.21
CA MET A 1 -11.57 22.11 -9.80
C MET A 1 -12.31 20.80 -9.50
N ILE A 2 -11.62 19.66 -9.51
CA ILE A 2 -12.24 18.39 -9.13
C ILE A 2 -12.30 18.36 -7.60
N ARG A 3 -13.49 18.61 -7.02
CA ARG A 3 -13.75 18.39 -5.60
C ARG A 3 -13.60 16.89 -5.33
N ARG A 4 -12.48 16.49 -4.73
CA ARG A 4 -12.35 15.14 -4.16
C ARG A 4 -13.20 15.13 -2.88
N THR A 5 -14.32 14.43 -2.93
CA THR A 5 -15.12 14.10 -1.76
C THR A 5 -14.28 13.26 -0.81
N PHE A 6 -13.79 13.87 0.26
CA PHE A 6 -13.25 13.14 1.41
C PHE A 6 -14.39 12.35 2.04
N HIS A 7 -14.21 11.04 2.20
CA HIS A 7 -15.17 10.23 2.95
C HIS A 7 -14.77 10.27 4.43
N LYS A 8 -15.75 10.17 5.32
CA LYS A 8 -15.59 10.17 6.80
C LYS A 8 -14.68 9.05 7.35
N HIS A 9 -14.07 8.26 6.47
CA HIS A 9 -13.24 7.10 6.74
C HIS A 9 -11.85 7.18 6.13
N ASP A 10 -11.46 8.32 5.55
CA ASP A 10 -10.11 8.53 5.07
C ASP A 10 -9.15 8.63 6.26
N VAL A 11 -8.01 7.93 6.17
CA VAL A 11 -6.90 8.00 7.12
C VAL A 11 -5.71 8.65 6.43
N LEU A 12 -4.74 9.15 7.20
CA LEU A 12 -3.52 9.69 6.60
C LEU A 12 -2.58 8.55 6.18
N CYS A 13 -1.81 8.81 5.13
CA CYS A 13 -0.70 7.95 4.72
C CYS A 13 0.26 7.71 5.89
N ALA A 14 0.72 6.47 6.08
CA ALA A 14 1.58 6.11 7.20
C ALA A 14 3.07 6.51 7.03
N ALA A 15 3.45 7.04 5.87
CA ALA A 15 4.79 7.59 5.67
C ALA A 15 4.99 8.83 6.55
N GLU A 16 6.17 8.96 7.16
CA GLU A 16 6.48 10.08 8.06
C GLU A 16 6.40 11.41 7.31
N GLY A 17 5.66 12.39 7.87
CA GLY A 17 5.47 13.70 7.26
C GLY A 17 4.53 13.75 6.04
N CYS A 18 3.78 12.68 5.75
CA CYS A 18 2.86 12.64 4.62
C CYS A 18 1.40 12.91 5.03
N ASP A 19 0.86 14.04 4.59
CA ASP A 19 -0.53 14.44 4.88
C ASP A 19 -1.53 13.99 3.80
N VAL A 20 -1.13 13.09 2.91
CA VAL A 20 -2.01 12.62 1.83
C VAL A 20 -3.07 11.69 2.41
N PRO A 21 -4.37 12.00 2.21
CA PRO A 21 -5.46 11.13 2.62
C PRO A 21 -5.46 9.84 1.79
N VAL A 22 -5.74 8.72 2.45
CA VAL A 22 -5.91 7.40 1.84
C VAL A 22 -7.19 6.76 2.35
N GLY A 23 -7.84 5.97 1.50
CA GLY A 23 -9.06 5.26 1.89
C GLY A 23 -8.79 4.24 3.00
N ARG A 24 -9.80 3.97 3.83
CA ARG A 24 -9.73 2.96 4.89
C ARG A 24 -9.24 1.62 4.33
N GLY A 25 -8.24 1.02 4.97
CA GLY A 25 -7.62 -0.24 4.53
C GLY A 25 -6.38 -0.05 3.64
N HIS A 26 -6.13 1.16 3.13
CA HIS A 26 -4.86 1.52 2.52
C HIS A 26 -3.89 2.03 3.59
N MET A 27 -2.64 1.55 3.54
CA MET A 27 -1.59 1.96 4.49
C MET A 27 -0.77 3.17 3.99
N PHE A 28 -0.56 3.25 2.68
CA PHE A 28 0.25 4.29 2.04
C PHE A 28 -0.50 4.91 0.88
N CYS A 29 -0.20 6.18 0.58
CA CYS A 29 -0.66 6.79 -0.65
C CYS A 29 0.02 6.12 -1.85
N LYS A 30 -0.55 6.30 -3.05
CA LYS A 30 0.02 5.68 -4.26
C LYS A 30 1.50 6.01 -4.44
N GLY A 31 1.90 7.27 -4.24
CA GLY A 31 3.30 7.69 -4.36
C GLY A 31 4.24 6.86 -3.50
N HIS A 32 4.02 6.83 -2.18
CA HIS A 32 4.83 6.04 -1.24
C HIS A 32 4.72 4.53 -1.45
N TYR A 33 3.53 4.01 -1.80
CA TYR A 33 3.38 2.59 -2.09
C TYR A 33 4.24 2.15 -3.28
N PHE A 34 4.33 2.97 -4.33
CA PHE A 34 5.15 2.67 -5.49
C PHE A 34 6.64 2.97 -5.29
N SER A 35 7.00 3.78 -4.29
CA SER A 35 8.39 3.95 -3.84
C SER A 35 8.95 2.74 -3.12
N LEU A 36 8.10 1.92 -2.49
CA LEU A 36 8.56 0.68 -1.87
C LEU A 36 9.11 -0.28 -2.93
N PRO A 37 10.27 -0.92 -2.68
CA PRO A 37 10.73 -2.08 -3.44
C PRO A 37 9.66 -3.15 -3.47
N GLN A 38 9.62 -3.91 -4.57
CA GLN A 38 8.64 -4.98 -4.73
C GLN A 38 8.72 -5.98 -3.58
N GLU A 39 9.92 -6.37 -3.16
CA GLU A 39 10.15 -7.30 -2.05
C GLU A 39 9.48 -6.84 -0.75
N LEU A 40 9.57 -5.55 -0.41
CA LEU A 40 8.92 -5.00 0.78
C LEU A 40 7.40 -4.97 0.65
N ARG A 41 6.87 -4.67 -0.56
CA ARG A 41 5.43 -4.76 -0.81
C ARG A 41 4.92 -6.19 -0.64
N ASP A 42 5.63 -7.17 -1.19
CA ASP A 42 5.25 -8.58 -1.17
C ASP A 42 5.29 -9.14 0.25
N GLN A 43 6.33 -8.79 1.03
CA GLN A 43 6.43 -9.15 2.45
C GLN A 43 5.27 -8.56 3.27
N LEU A 44 4.95 -7.28 3.07
CA LEU A 44 3.83 -6.63 3.74
C LEU A 44 2.50 -7.30 3.37
N TRP A 45 2.28 -7.59 2.09
CA TRP A 45 1.08 -8.27 1.61
C TRP A 45 0.94 -9.69 2.15
N ALA A 46 2.04 -10.44 2.24
CA ALA A 46 2.05 -11.78 2.81
C ALA A 46 1.69 -11.75 4.30
N ALA A 47 2.32 -10.87 5.08
CA ALA A 47 2.08 -10.76 6.51
C ALA A 47 0.65 -10.25 6.83
N TRP A 48 0.13 -9.31 6.03
CA TRP A 48 -1.25 -8.86 6.17
C TRP A 48 -2.26 -9.96 5.87
N ARG A 49 -2.05 -10.74 4.80
CA ARG A 49 -2.92 -11.90 4.48
C ARG A 49 -2.91 -12.94 5.60
N ALA A 50 -1.75 -13.25 6.16
CA ALA A 50 -1.64 -14.15 7.30
C ALA A 50 -2.43 -13.62 8.52
N ALA A 51 -2.31 -12.33 8.83
CA ALA A 51 -3.07 -11.70 9.92
C ALA A 51 -4.59 -11.74 9.68
N MET A 52 -5.04 -11.55 8.43
CA MET A 52 -6.46 -11.64 8.08
C MET A 52 -6.99 -13.06 8.11
N ALA A 53 -6.19 -14.05 7.71
CA ALA A 53 -6.55 -15.46 7.81
C ALA A 53 -6.68 -15.89 9.28
N ALA A 54 -5.71 -15.51 10.12
CA ALA A 54 -5.72 -15.84 11.55
C ALA A 54 -6.95 -15.27 12.27
N ARG A 55 -7.35 -14.04 11.95
CA ARG A 55 -8.57 -13.42 12.51
C ARG A 55 -9.88 -14.13 12.16
N ARG A 56 -9.91 -14.88 11.04
CA ARG A 56 -11.10 -15.60 10.57
C ARG A 56 -11.12 -17.06 11.02
N GLY A 57 -10.01 -17.58 11.55
CA GLY A 57 -9.87 -18.99 11.93
C GLY A 57 -9.80 -19.21 13.43
N THR A 58 -9.69 -20.48 13.83
CA THR A 58 -9.50 -20.91 15.21
C THR A 58 -8.01 -20.83 15.59
N THR A 59 -7.42 -19.64 15.51
CA THR A 59 -6.02 -19.41 15.87
C THR A 59 -5.87 -19.18 17.38
N THR A 60 -4.86 -19.78 18.00
CA THR A 60 -4.60 -19.56 19.43
C THR A 60 -4.17 -18.12 19.70
N ILE A 61 -4.35 -17.64 20.94
CA ILE A 61 -3.94 -16.27 21.33
C ILE A 61 -2.44 -16.05 21.08
N ALA A 62 -1.60 -17.04 21.41
CA ALA A 62 -0.15 -16.95 21.23
C ALA A 62 0.23 -16.84 19.75
N GLU A 63 -0.41 -17.63 18.88
CA GLU A 63 -0.16 -17.62 17.44
C GLU A 63 -0.68 -16.35 16.79
N GLN A 64 -1.87 -15.88 17.18
CA GLN A 64 -2.40 -14.59 16.74
C GLN A 64 -1.46 -13.44 17.12
N ALA A 65 -0.87 -13.48 18.33
CA ALA A 65 0.10 -12.49 18.77
C ALA A 65 1.40 -12.53 17.94
N ARG A 66 1.90 -13.73 17.60
CA ARG A 66 3.07 -13.90 16.70
C ARG A 66 2.80 -13.29 15.32
N ILE A 67 1.69 -13.67 14.69
CA ILE A 67 1.30 -13.18 13.36
C ILE A 67 1.10 -11.66 13.37
N ASN A 68 0.49 -11.12 14.42
CA ASN A 68 0.33 -9.67 14.55
C ASN A 68 1.68 -8.94 14.70
N ARG A 69 2.65 -9.53 15.41
CA ARG A 69 4.03 -8.97 15.51
C ARG A 69 4.71 -8.97 14.15
N GLU A 70 4.60 -10.04 13.37
CA GLU A 70 5.17 -10.14 12.03
C GLU A 70 4.57 -9.12 11.07
N CYS A 71 3.24 -8.97 11.07
CA CYS A 71 2.57 -7.95 10.27
C CYS A 71 3.00 -6.52 10.68
N ARG A 72 3.19 -6.27 11.98
CA ARG A 72 3.69 -4.98 12.48
C ARG A 72 5.14 -4.73 12.05
N GLN A 73 5.99 -5.76 12.10
CA GLN A 73 7.38 -5.64 11.68
C GLN A 73 7.50 -5.35 10.18
N ALA A 74 6.75 -6.07 9.33
CA ALA A 74 6.75 -5.82 7.89
C ALA A 74 6.29 -4.38 7.55
N PHE A 75 5.29 -3.88 8.27
CA PHE A 75 4.85 -2.49 8.14
C PHE A 75 5.93 -1.49 8.60
N GLN A 76 6.62 -1.76 9.71
CA GLN A 76 7.70 -0.90 10.20
C GLN A 76 8.87 -0.85 9.20
N ASN A 77 9.27 -1.99 8.62
CA ASN A 77 10.30 -2.05 7.59
C ASN A 77 9.96 -1.17 6.38
N CYS A 78 8.68 -1.16 5.97
CA CYS A 78 8.22 -0.26 4.91
C CYS A 78 8.34 1.21 5.31
N ARG A 79 7.96 1.57 6.54
CA ARG A 79 8.09 2.95 7.03
C ARG A 79 9.55 3.38 7.10
N ASP A 80 10.42 2.54 7.64
CA ASP A 80 11.85 2.84 7.77
C ASP A 80 12.52 3.05 6.41
N TYR A 81 12.17 2.23 5.41
CA TYR A 81 12.61 2.45 4.03
C TYR A 81 12.15 3.81 3.50
N LEU A 82 10.90 4.18 3.72
CA LEU A 82 10.33 5.45 3.22
C LEU A 82 10.88 6.69 3.92
N ARG A 83 11.56 6.57 5.07
CA ARG A 83 12.22 7.71 5.73
C ARG A 83 13.44 8.20 4.96
N SER A 84 14.11 7.31 4.22
CA SER A 84 15.29 7.64 3.42
C SER A 84 15.03 7.62 1.91
N ALA A 85 13.95 6.98 1.47
CA ALA A 85 13.63 6.89 0.05
C ALA A 85 12.95 8.19 -0.46
N PRO A 86 13.38 8.73 -1.61
CA PRO A 86 12.66 9.81 -2.26
C PRO A 86 11.30 9.31 -2.74
N THR A 87 10.27 10.14 -2.61
CA THR A 87 8.93 9.83 -3.13
C THR A 87 8.97 9.64 -4.65
N THR A 88 8.37 8.56 -5.13
CA THR A 88 8.14 8.32 -6.56
C THR A 88 7.14 9.35 -7.05
N SER A 89 7.59 10.23 -7.94
CA SER A 89 6.70 11.22 -8.56
C SER A 89 5.62 10.52 -9.40
N ALA A 90 4.45 11.13 -9.52
CA ALA A 90 3.38 10.60 -10.37
C ALA A 90 3.83 10.42 -11.84
N ALA A 91 4.82 11.18 -12.29
CA ALA A 91 5.43 11.07 -13.62
C ALA A 91 6.32 9.83 -13.79
N ALA A 92 6.93 9.35 -12.71
CA ALA A 92 7.72 8.12 -12.70
C ALA A 92 6.85 6.84 -12.60
N MET A 93 5.55 6.99 -12.32
CA MET A 93 4.61 5.87 -12.22
C MET A 93 4.13 5.42 -13.62
N ALA A 94 4.92 4.63 -14.32
CA ALA A 94 4.44 3.89 -15.49
C ALA A 94 3.57 2.72 -15.01
N THR A 95 2.27 2.76 -15.29
CA THR A 95 1.35 1.65 -14.98
C THR A 95 0.96 0.95 -16.26
N VAL A 96 1.06 -0.37 -16.30
CA VAL A 96 0.48 -1.20 -17.36
C VAL A 96 -0.87 -1.68 -16.86
N ALA A 97 -1.95 -1.31 -17.55
CA ALA A 97 -3.26 -1.92 -17.36
C ALA A 97 -3.52 -2.94 -18.48
N ILE A 98 -4.44 -3.87 -18.27
CA ILE A 98 -4.93 -4.74 -19.33
C ILE A 98 -6.33 -4.25 -19.73
N ALA A 99 -6.52 -3.94 -21.01
CA ALA A 99 -7.80 -3.55 -21.57
C ALA A 99 -8.80 -4.71 -21.52
N ALA A 100 -10.09 -4.42 -21.65
CA ALA A 100 -11.13 -5.44 -21.77
C ALA A 100 -10.92 -6.39 -22.97
N SER A 101 -10.16 -5.94 -23.98
CA SER A 101 -9.72 -6.75 -25.13
C SER A 101 -8.54 -7.69 -24.84
N GLY A 102 -7.96 -7.64 -23.63
CA GLY A 102 -6.74 -8.38 -23.28
C GLY A 102 -5.44 -7.66 -23.65
N GLU A 103 -5.51 -6.48 -24.29
CA GLU A 103 -4.33 -5.73 -24.70
C GLU A 103 -3.65 -5.03 -23.52
N GLN A 104 -2.31 -5.01 -23.50
CA GLN A 104 -1.57 -4.21 -22.53
C GLN A 104 -1.63 -2.72 -22.90
N VAL A 105 -2.18 -1.91 -22.00
CA VAL A 105 -2.30 -0.46 -22.14
C VAL A 105 -1.35 0.21 -21.17
N ARG A 106 -0.41 0.99 -21.68
CA ARG A 106 0.50 1.78 -20.85
C ARG A 106 -0.12 3.12 -20.49
N PHE A 107 0.08 3.56 -19.27
CA PHE A 107 -0.35 4.87 -18.79
C PHE A 107 0.85 5.65 -18.23
N VAL A 108 0.95 6.92 -18.61
CA VAL A 108 1.92 7.89 -18.08
C VAL A 108 1.15 9.14 -17.65
N ASN A 109 1.41 9.65 -16.44
CA ASN A 109 0.66 10.79 -15.87
C ASN A 109 -0.87 10.61 -15.84
N GLY A 110 -1.35 9.36 -15.72
CA GLY A 110 -2.79 9.06 -15.74
C GLY A 110 -3.44 9.19 -17.12
N ARG A 111 -2.66 9.33 -18.20
CA ARG A 111 -3.12 9.32 -19.59
C ARG A 111 -2.65 8.04 -20.27
N ARG A 112 -3.50 7.46 -21.11
CA ARG A 112 -3.14 6.32 -21.97
C ARG A 112 -2.07 6.78 -22.97
N LEU A 113 -1.00 6.00 -23.08
CA LEU A 113 -0.04 6.10 -24.18
C LEU A 113 -0.63 5.46 -25.45
#